data_AF-A0A0R1GVC1-F1
#
_entry.id   AF-A0A0R1GVC1-F1
#
_cell.length_a   1.000
_cell.length_b   1.000
_cell.length_c   1.000
_cell.angle_alpha   90.00
_cell.angle_beta   90.00
_cell.angle_gamma   90.00
#
_symmetry.space_group_name_H-M   'P 1'
#
loop_
_entity.id
_entity.type
_entity.pdbx_description
1 polymer ?
#
loop_
_entity_poly.entity_id
_entity_poly.type
_entity_poly.pdbx_seq_one_letter_code
_entity_poly.pdbx_strand_id
1 'polypeptide(L)' 'MSNAQHELQSVNNAVTTYTNRNTNKQQQINELQSRSRLDKIAKKQGLSLQNDRIRNVNK' A
#
# COMPACT_ATOMS: atom_id res chain seq x y z
N MET A 1 35.76 5.43 20.43
CA MET A 1 35.51 4.79 19.13
C MET A 1 34.41 3.72 19.16
N SER A 2 34.19 3.01 20.27
CA SER A 2 33.14 1.96 20.39
C SER A 2 31.70 2.51 20.31
N ASN A 3 31.41 3.63 20.97
CA ASN A 3 30.03 4.14 21.10
C ASN A 3 29.44 4.61 19.76
N ALA A 4 30.21 5.32 18.94
CA ALA A 4 29.75 5.79 17.63
C ALA A 4 29.45 4.63 16.66
N GLN A 5 30.20 3.53 16.75
CA GLN A 5 29.93 2.32 15.95
C GLN A 5 28.66 1.61 16.42
N HIS A 6 28.43 1.55 17.74
CA HIS A 6 27.22 0.98 18.31
C HIS A 6 25.97 1.80 17.96
N GLU A 7 26.06 3.13 18.05
CA GLU A 7 25.00 4.04 17.63
C GLU A 7 24.69 3.89 16.13
N LEU A 8 25.73 3.83 15.28
CA LEU A 8 25.53 3.60 13.85
C LEU A 8 24.83 2.28 13.55
N GLN A 9 25.21 1.20 14.25
CA GLN A 9 24.53 -0.10 14.12
C GLN A 9 23.07 -0.02 14.56
N SER A 10 22.78 0.67 15.67
CA SER A 10 21.42 0.89 16.16
C SER A 10 20.56 1.64 15.14
N VAL A 11 21.08 2.73 14.57
CA VAL A 11 20.39 3.51 13.53
C VAL A 11 20.16 2.67 12.28
N ASN A 12 21.15 1.89 11.82
CA ASN A 12 20.98 1.03 10.64
C ASN A 12 19.89 -0.05 10.86
N ASN A 13 19.82 -0.62 12.06
CA ASN A 13 18.76 -1.56 12.43
C ASN A 13 17.38 -0.89 12.44
N ALA A 14 17.29 0.33 12.95
CA ALA A 14 16.06 1.10 12.94
C ALA A 14 15.62 1.42 11.49
N VAL A 15 16.53 1.90 10.64
CA VAL A 15 16.26 2.17 9.22
C VAL A 15 15.74 0.92 8.52
N THR A 16 16.42 -0.22 8.67
CA THR A 16 16.00 -1.50 8.09
C THR A 16 14.60 -1.90 8.56
N THR A 17 14.32 -1.74 9.86
CA THR A 17 13.01 -2.01 10.45
C THR A 17 11.91 -1.15 9.83
N TYR A 18 12.14 0.16 9.71
CA TYR A 18 11.14 1.07 9.13
C TYR A 18 10.95 0.86 7.63
N THR A 19 12.02 0.57 6.88
CA THR A 19 11.93 0.22 5.45
C THR A 19 11.04 -1.02 5.25
N ASN A 20 11.26 -2.09 6.03
CA ASN A 20 10.44 -3.29 5.95
C ASN A 20 8.97 -3.02 6.30
N ARG A 21 8.71 -2.21 7.34
CA ARG A 21 7.35 -1.79 7.70
C ARG A 21 6.69 -0.99 6.58
N ASN A 22 7.41 -0.10 5.92
CA ASN A 22 6.88 0.70 4.82
C ASN A 22 6.53 -0.16 3.61
N THR A 23 7.39 -1.11 3.23
CA THR A 23 7.11 -2.08 2.16
C THR A 23 5.84 -2.89 2.45
N ASN A 24 5.69 -3.41 3.68
CA ASN A 24 4.51 -4.17 4.07
C ASN A 24 3.24 -3.30 4.03
N LYS A 25 3.31 -2.05 4.50
CA LYS A 25 2.18 -1.11 4.41
C LYS A 25 1.81 -0.80 2.97
N GLN A 26 2.80 -0.64 2.08
CA GLN A 26 2.55 -0.40 0.66
C GLN A 26 1.85 -1.59 0.00
N GLN A 27 2.27 -2.83 0.32
CA GLN A 27 1.60 -4.03 -0.15
C GLN A 27 0.13 -4.07 0.31
N GLN A 28 -0.13 -3.80 1.60
CA GLN A 28 -1.49 -3.70 2.12
C GLN A 28 -2.30 -2.63 1.40
N ILE A 29 -1.76 -1.43 1.18
CA ILE A 29 -2.44 -0.36 0.43
C ILE A 29 -2.81 -0.85 -0.97
N ASN A 30 -1.89 -1.49 -1.68
CA ASN A 30 -2.15 -2.02 -3.02
C ASN A 30 -3.26 -3.08 -3.02
N GLU A 31 -3.30 -3.96 -2.03
CA GLU A 31 -4.39 -4.92 -1.85
C GLU A 31 -5.72 -4.24 -1.53
N LEU A 32 -5.70 -3.22 -0.67
CA LEU A 32 -6.88 -2.46 -0.27
C LEU A 32 -7.48 -1.70 -1.46
N GLN A 33 -6.62 -1.11 -2.29
CA GLN A 33 -6.96 -0.34 -3.49
C GLN A 33 -7.18 -1.21 -4.73
N SER A 34 -6.91 -2.51 -4.65
CA SER A 34 -7.15 -3.44 -5.76
C SER A 34 -8.60 -3.33 -6.23
N ARG A 35 -8.78 -3.12 -7.54
CA ARG A 35 -10.10 -3.03 -8.17
C ARG A 35 -10.97 -4.22 -7.82
N SER A 36 -10.41 -5.43 -7.75
CA SER A 36 -11.16 -6.63 -7.39
C SER A 36 -11.76 -6.56 -5.98
N ARG A 37 -11.03 -5.96 -5.03
CA ARG A 37 -11.51 -5.77 -3.65
C ARG A 37 -12.53 -4.64 -3.57
N LEU A 38 -12.28 -3.52 -4.25
CA LEU A 38 -13.21 -2.40 -4.36
C LEU A 38 -14.53 -2.85 -5.01
N ASP A 39 -14.48 -3.61 -6.10
CA ASP A 39 -15.64 -4.17 -6.78
C ASP A 39 -16.41 -5.16 -5.90
N LYS A 40 -15.70 -6.01 -5.14
CA LYS A 40 -16.33 -6.92 -4.17
C LYS A 40 -17.10 -6.16 -3.09
N ILE A 41 -16.52 -5.07 -2.57
CA ILE A 41 -17.18 -4.19 -1.59
C ILE A 41 -18.38 -3.48 -2.22
N ALA A 42 -18.21 -2.91 -3.42
CA ALA A 42 -19.27 -2.23 -4.16
C ALA A 42 -20.47 -3.16 -4.39
N LYS A 43 -20.23 -4.38 -4.89
CA LYS A 43 -21.27 -5.40 -5.09
C LYS A 43 -22.00 -5.77 -3.80
N LYS A 44 -21.28 -5.90 -2.68
CA LYS A 44 -21.90 -6.16 -1.37
C LYS A 44 -22.85 -5.04 -0.94
N GLN A 45 -22.55 -3.81 -1.33
CA GLN A 45 -23.39 -2.62 -1.06
C GLN A 45 -24.46 -2.39 -2.13
N GLY A 46 -24.68 -3.33 -3.05
CA GLY A 46 -25.66 -3.20 -4.14
C GLY A 46 -25.22 -2.28 -5.28
N LEU A 47 -23.96 -1.83 -5.28
CA LEU A 47 -23.39 -1.01 -6.34
C LEU A 47 -22.80 -1.92 -7.43
N SER A 48 -23.23 -1.73 -8.67
CA SER A 48 -22.67 -2.38 -9.85
C SER A 48 -22.10 -1.33 -10.80
N LEU A 49 -20.96 -1.64 -11.42
CA LEU A 49 -20.41 -0.81 -12.48
C LEU A 49 -21.33 -0.93 -13.71
N GLN A 50 -22.08 0.12 -14.01
CA GLN A 50 -22.76 0.24 -15.30
C GLN A 50 -21.72 0.58 -16.38
N ASN A 51 -21.19 -0.44 -17.05
CA ASN A 51 -20.26 -0.28 -18.17
C ASN A 51 -20.84 0.61 -19.29
N ASP A 52 -22.17 0.66 -19.43
CA ASP A 52 -22.86 1.50 -20.42
C ASP A 52 -22.69 3.01 -20.18
N ARG A 53 -22.23 3.43 -18.99
CA ARG A 53 -21.97 4.84 -18.63
C ARG A 53 -20.49 5.18 -18.51
N ILE A 54 -19.58 4.25 -18.77
CA ILE A 54 -18.14 4.51 -18.76
C ILE A 54 -17.79 5.28 -20.03
N ARG A 55 -17.75 6.61 -19.94
CA ARG A 55 -17.21 7.47 -21.00
C ARG A 55 -15.70 7.29 -21.04
N ASN A 56 -15.18 6.83 -22.18
CA ASN A 56 -13.76 6.75 -22.43
C ASN A 56 -13.21 8.18 -22.54
N VAL A 57 -12.58 8.68 -21.48
CA VAL A 57 -11.97 10.02 -21.45
C VAL A 57 -10.50 9.91 -21.82
N ASN A 58 -10.23 9.64 -23.11
CA ASN A 58 -8.90 9.83 -23.67
C ASN A 58 -8.60 11.35 -23.71
N LYS A 59 -7.42 11.74 -23.24
CA LYS A 59 -6.81 13.05 -23.49
C LYS A 59 -5.72 12.90 -24.54
#